data_AF-A0A447QEV3-F1
#
_entry.id   AF-A0A447QEV3-F1
#
_cell.length_a   1.000
_cell.length_b   1.000
_cell.length_c   1.000
_cell.angle_alpha   90.00
_cell.angle_beta   90.00
_cell.angle_gamma   90.00
#
_symmetry.space_group_name_H-M   'P 1'
#
loop_
_entity.id
_entity.type
_entity.pdbx_description
1 polymer ?
#
loop_
_entity_poly.entity_id
_entity_poly.type
_entity_poly.pdbx_seq_one_letter_code
_entity_poly.pdbx_strand_id
1 'polypeptide(L)'
;MVFGGQWDCGHFLGVGARPELRFEEKNAYRQCKACNGGSGRFAAKNATVHARYRETLIEWYGLALVEWLEGPHEAKHYSKEDLENIAAKYRRKTRELKKQKAAA
;
A
#
# COMPACT_ATOMS: atom_id res chain seq x y z
N MET A 1 -15.86 -9.38 16.84
CA MET A 1 -16.52 -9.11 15.56
C MET A 1 -15.57 -8.32 14.65
N VAL A 2 -15.01 -8.92 13.60
CA VAL A 2 -14.20 -8.19 12.61
C VAL A 2 -15.16 -7.66 11.54
N PHE A 3 -15.50 -6.38 11.58
CA PHE A 3 -16.32 -5.73 10.56
C PHE A 3 -15.46 -5.39 9.33
N GLY A 4 -15.80 -5.95 8.15
CA GLY A 4 -15.08 -5.78 6.87
C GLY A 4 -14.34 -7.05 6.42
N GLY A 5 -14.20 -7.25 5.11
CA GLY A 5 -13.74 -8.49 4.45
C GLY A 5 -12.37 -9.03 4.90
N GLN A 6 -12.03 -10.26 4.46
CA GLN A 6 -10.80 -10.96 4.84
C GLN A 6 -9.50 -10.28 4.35
N TRP A 7 -9.62 -9.41 3.34
CA TRP A 7 -8.52 -8.82 2.60
C TRP A 7 -8.65 -7.30 2.57
N ASP A 8 -7.53 -6.62 2.77
CA ASP A 8 -7.37 -5.18 2.65
C ASP A 8 -6.29 -4.84 1.61
N CYS A 9 -6.16 -3.56 1.28
CA CYS A 9 -5.00 -3.01 0.57
C CYS A 9 -4.04 -2.42 1.62
N GLY A 10 -2.94 -3.14 1.90
CA GLY A 10 -1.96 -2.78 2.93
C GLY A 10 -0.67 -2.25 2.33
N HIS A 11 -0.06 -1.27 2.99
CA HIS A 11 1.25 -0.77 2.56
C HIS A 11 2.35 -1.77 2.94
N PHE A 12 3.30 -2.01 2.03
CA PHE A 12 4.50 -2.80 2.33
C PHE A 12 5.37 -2.06 3.37
N LEU A 13 5.67 -0.79 3.09
CA LEU A 13 6.38 0.10 3.99
C LEU A 13 5.42 1.14 4.56
N GLY A 14 5.34 1.19 5.89
CA GLY A 14 4.39 2.04 6.60
C GLY A 14 4.62 3.54 6.36
N VAL A 15 3.53 4.25 6.07
CA VAL A 15 3.55 5.70 5.74
C VAL A 15 4.01 6.62 6.88
N GLY A 16 4.07 6.11 8.12
CA GLY A 16 4.62 6.85 9.27
C GLY A 16 6.14 6.86 9.28
N ALA A 17 6.78 5.78 8.81
CA ALA A 17 8.23 5.68 8.69
C ALA A 17 8.74 6.17 7.33
N ARG A 18 7.92 6.01 6.27
CA ARG A 18 8.25 6.39 4.89
C ARG A 18 7.14 7.25 4.27
N PRO A 19 6.97 8.50 4.71
CA PRO A 19 5.91 9.40 4.20
C PRO A 19 6.02 9.68 2.70
N GLU A 20 7.22 9.59 2.12
CA GLU A 20 7.50 9.76 0.71
C GLU A 20 6.87 8.67 -0.19
N LEU A 21 6.57 7.50 0.38
CA LEU A 21 5.88 6.41 -0.30
C LEU A 21 4.36 6.41 -0.08
N ARG A 22 3.80 7.42 0.60
CA ARG A 22 2.38 7.45 1.01
C ARG A 22 1.37 7.31 -0.13
N PHE A 23 1.65 7.91 -1.28
CA PHE A 23 0.76 7.88 -2.45
C PHE A 23 1.38 7.09 -3.62
N GLU A 24 2.43 6.32 -3.35
CA GLU A 24 3.09 5.48 -4.33
C GLU A 24 2.32 4.17 -4.52
N GLU A 25 1.78 3.95 -5.71
CA GLU A 25 0.96 2.76 -6.02
C GLU A 25 1.77 1.47 -5.85
N LYS A 26 3.08 1.52 -6.11
CA LYS A 26 4.01 0.39 -5.94
C LYS A 26 4.23 -0.01 -4.48
N ASN A 27 3.74 0.76 -3.50
CA ASN A 27 3.90 0.42 -2.08
C ASN A 27 2.65 -0.27 -1.50
N ALA A 28 1.59 -0.52 -2.28
CA ALA A 28 0.31 -1.02 -1.76
C ALA A 28 -0.18 -2.28 -2.48
N TYR A 29 -0.41 -3.36 -1.73
CA TYR A 29 -0.87 -4.64 -2.26
C TYR A 29 -1.91 -5.30 -1.35
N ARG A 30 -2.52 -6.37 -1.87
CA ARG A 30 -3.49 -7.18 -1.13
C ARG A 30 -2.83 -7.79 0.11
N GLN A 31 -3.37 -7.50 1.28
CA GLN A 31 -2.87 -7.99 2.56
C GLN A 31 -4.02 -8.54 3.42
N CYS A 32 -3.73 -9.58 4.20
CA CYS A 32 -4.70 -10.10 5.16
C CYS A 32 -5.01 -9.04 6.23
N LYS A 33 -6.27 -8.93 6.66
CA LYS A 33 -6.67 -7.90 7.63
C LYS A 33 -5.94 -7.97 8.98
N ALA A 34 -5.69 -9.19 9.45
CA ALA A 34 -4.92 -9.42 10.67
C ALA A 34 -3.45 -8.97 10.52
N CYS A 35 -2.91 -9.09 9.31
CA CYS A 35 -1.54 -8.70 8.94
C CYS A 35 -1.43 -7.18 8.76
N ASN A 36 -2.46 -6.53 8.22
CA ASN A 36 -2.55 -5.09 8.00
C ASN A 36 -2.85 -4.28 9.29
N GLY A 37 -3.13 -4.96 10.40
CA GLY A 37 -3.47 -4.31 11.69
C GLY A 37 -2.35 -3.47 12.32
N GLY A 38 -1.14 -3.48 11.74
CA GLY A 38 0.00 -2.67 12.14
C GLY A 38 0.67 -3.09 13.46
N SER A 39 1.74 -2.36 13.80
CA SER A 39 2.52 -2.54 15.04
C SER A 39 1.69 -2.38 16.31
N GLY A 40 0.64 -1.56 16.29
CA GLY A 40 -0.17 -1.26 17.48
C GLY A 40 -1.00 -2.44 17.99
N ARG A 41 -1.40 -3.38 17.13
CA ARG A 41 -2.20 -4.56 17.54
C ARG A 41 -1.40 -5.85 17.63
N PHE A 42 -0.30 -5.97 16.86
CA PHE A 42 0.46 -7.24 16.75
C PHE A 42 1.97 -7.04 16.64
N ALA A 43 2.57 -6.13 17.44
CA ALA A 43 4.01 -5.83 17.42
C ALA A 43 4.93 -7.06 17.35
N ALA A 44 4.62 -8.12 18.11
CA ALA A 44 5.41 -9.36 18.13
C ALA A 44 5.44 -10.10 16.78
N LYS A 45 4.45 -9.88 15.91
CA LYS A 45 4.34 -10.52 14.59
C LYS A 45 4.89 -9.66 13.46
N ASN A 46 5.27 -8.40 13.72
CA ASN A 46 5.65 -7.47 12.67
C ASN A 46 6.84 -7.94 11.84
N ALA A 47 7.88 -8.47 12.48
CA ALA A 47 9.06 -8.97 11.78
C ALA A 47 8.69 -10.12 10.82
N THR A 48 7.90 -11.08 11.31
CA THR A 48 7.43 -12.23 10.50
C THR A 48 6.48 -11.80 9.39
N VAL A 49 5.56 -10.86 9.66
CA VAL A 49 4.61 -10.34 8.67
C VAL A 49 5.34 -9.59 7.56
N HIS A 50 6.30 -8.73 7.91
CA HIS A 50 7.09 -7.98 6.93
C HIS A 50 7.96 -8.91 6.09
N ALA A 51 8.65 -9.88 6.69
CA ALA A 51 9.47 -10.85 5.97
C ALA A 51 8.64 -11.64 4.93
N ARG A 52 7.47 -12.14 5.34
CA ARG A 52 6.56 -12.85 4.41
C ARG A 52 6.02 -11.95 3.31
N TYR A 53 5.70 -10.70 3.63
CA TYR A 53 5.23 -9.74 2.62
C TYR A 53 6.34 -9.46 1.60
N ARG A 54 7.58 -9.27 2.06
CA ARG A 54 8.75 -9.10 1.21
C ARG A 54 8.96 -10.29 0.26
N GLU A 55 8.96 -11.51 0.79
CA GLU A 55 9.08 -12.75 0.00
C GLU A 55 8.00 -12.83 -1.08
N THR A 56 6.75 -12.53 -0.72
CA THR A 56 5.61 -12.54 -1.64
C THR A 56 5.77 -11.49 -2.76
N LEU A 57 6.28 -10.30 -2.45
CA LEU A 57 6.52 -9.27 -3.46
C LEU A 57 7.66 -9.64 -4.40
N ILE A 58 8.72 -10.27 -3.88
CA ILE A 58 9.81 -10.79 -4.71
C ILE A 58 9.27 -11.85 -5.67
N GLU A 59 8.40 -12.74 -5.20
CA GLU A 59 7.79 -13.77 -6.03
C GLU A 59 6.91 -13.19 -7.14
N TRP A 60 6.07 -12.20 -6.82
CA TRP A 60 5.08 -11.65 -7.77
C TRP A 60 5.65 -10.61 -8.75
N TYR A 61 6.60 -9.80 -8.29
CA TYR A 61 7.07 -8.63 -9.03
C TYR A 61 8.60 -8.56 -9.17
N GLY A 62 9.34 -9.47 -8.54
CA GLY A 62 10.79 -9.54 -8.60
C GLY A 62 11.50 -8.72 -7.51
N LEU A 63 12.78 -9.04 -7.32
CA LEU A 63 13.63 -8.43 -6.30
C LEU A 63 13.85 -6.94 -6.53
N ALA A 64 14.00 -6.51 -7.78
CA ALA A 64 14.29 -5.11 -8.13
C ALA A 64 13.23 -4.12 -7.61
N LEU A 65 11.96 -4.53 -7.59
CA LEU A 65 10.89 -3.69 -7.03
C LEU A 65 11.06 -3.52 -5.52
N VAL A 66 11.36 -4.61 -4.82
CA VAL A 66 11.51 -4.62 -3.37
C VAL A 66 12.74 -3.83 -2.96
N GLU A 67 13.86 -3.99 -3.65
CA GLU A 67 15.07 -3.19 -3.42
C GLU A 67 14.83 -1.71 -3.69
N TRP A 68 14.09 -1.37 -4.74
CA TRP A 68 13.69 0.02 -4.99
C TRP A 68 12.81 0.56 -3.86
N LEU A 69 11.81 -0.19 -3.40
CA LEU A 69 10.96 0.21 -2.28
C LEU A 69 11.75 0.39 -0.98
N GLU A 70 12.66 -0.55 -0.68
CA GLU A 70 13.50 -0.56 0.52
C GLU A 70 14.60 0.51 0.48
N GLY A 71 15.00 0.95 -0.71
CA GLY A 71 16.00 1.98 -0.95
C GLY A 71 15.61 3.39 -0.50
N PRO A 72 16.53 4.37 -0.70
CA PRO A 72 16.30 5.76 -0.35
C PRO A 72 15.32 6.42 -1.33
N HIS A 73 14.47 7.29 -0.80
CA HIS A 73 13.49 8.07 -1.56
C HIS A 73 13.51 9.52 -1.10
N GLU A 74 13.34 10.44 -2.04
CA GLU A 74 13.27 11.87 -1.75
C GLU A 74 12.02 12.21 -0.93
N ALA A 75 12.19 13.10 0.05
CA ALA A 75 11.07 13.59 0.85
C ALA A 75 10.05 14.31 -0.05
N LYS A 76 8.78 13.92 0.05
CA LYS A 76 7.70 14.54 -0.73
C LYS A 76 6.95 15.56 0.11
N HIS A 77 6.97 16.81 -0.34
CA HIS A 77 6.22 17.91 0.24
C HIS A 77 5.03 18.25 -0.65
N TYR A 78 3.85 17.75 -0.29
CA TYR A 78 2.63 18.02 -1.05
C TYR A 78 2.01 19.34 -0.61
N SER A 79 1.78 20.23 -1.56
CA SER A 79 0.91 21.37 -1.35
C SER A 79 -0.55 20.91 -1.22
N LYS A 80 -1.43 21.82 -0.79
CA LYS A 80 -2.87 21.57 -0.78
C LYS A 80 -3.38 21.21 -2.18
N GLU A 81 -2.94 21.93 -3.20
CA GLU A 81 -3.33 21.71 -4.60
C GLU A 81 -2.88 20.33 -5.10
N ASP A 82 -1.67 19.88 -4.73
CA ASP A 82 -1.19 18.54 -5.07
C ASP A 82 -2.10 17.45 -4.49
N LEU A 83 -2.52 17.61 -3.23
CA LEU A 83 -3.41 16.65 -2.57
C LEU A 83 -4.80 16.62 -3.21
N GLU A 84 -5.33 17.78 -3.61
CA GLU A 84 -6.59 17.89 -4.34
C GLU A 84 -6.50 17.21 -5.71
N ASN A 85 -5.41 17.41 -6.44
CA ASN A 85 -5.13 16.79 -7.72
C ASN A 85 -4.97 15.26 -7.60
N ILE A 86 -4.25 14.79 -6.58
CA ILE A 86 -4.11 13.36 -6.27
C ILE A 86 -5.48 12.74 -6.00
N ALA A 87 -6.29 13.39 -5.15
CA ALA A 87 -7.64 12.91 -4.83
C ALA A 87 -8.52 12.85 -6.09
N ALA A 88 -8.48 13.88 -6.94
CA ALA A 88 -9.23 13.92 -8.19
C ALA A 88 -8.81 12.80 -9.15
N LYS A 89 -7.51 12.56 -9.31
CA LYS A 89 -6.94 11.46 -10.12
C LYS A 89 -7.48 10.11 -9.66
N TYR A 90 -7.42 9.79 -8.37
CA TYR A 90 -7.86 8.49 -7.86
C TYR A 90 -9.38 8.32 -7.88
N ARG A 91 -10.15 9.39 -7.67
CA ARG A 91 -11.61 9.38 -7.88
C ARG A 91 -11.97 9.05 -9.33
N ARG A 92 -11.26 9.63 -10.30
CA ARG A 92 -11.45 9.33 -11.72
C ARG A 92 -11.11 7.86 -12.04
N LYS A 93 -9.92 7.39 -11.64
CA LYS A 93 -9.51 5.98 -11.80
C LYS A 93 -10.56 5.01 -11.22
N THR A 94 -11.10 5.33 -10.04
CA THR A 94 -12.13 4.50 -9.39
C THR A 94 -13.43 4.45 -10.21
N ARG A 95 -13.85 5.58 -10.80
CA ARG A 95 -15.04 5.63 -11.68
C ARG A 95 -14.81 4.80 -12.95
N GLU A 96 -13.63 4.89 -13.54
CA GLU A 96 -13.24 4.12 -14.74
C GLU A 96 -13.26 2.60 -14.44
N LEU A 97 -12.65 2.17 -13.33
CA LEU A 97 -12.67 0.76 -12.90
C LEU A 97 -14.10 0.25 -12.67
N LYS A 98 -14.97 1.05 -12.04
CA LYS A 98 -16.38 0.68 -11.83
C LYS A 98 -17.14 0.53 -13.15
N LYS A 99 -16.89 1.40 -14.13
CA LYS A 99 -17.48 1.31 -15.47
C LYS A 99 -17.00 0.06 -16.20
N GLN A 100 -15.70 -0.22 -16.19
CA GLN A 100 -15.12 -1.42 -16.80
C GLN A 100 -15.72 -2.69 -16.19
N LYS A 101 -15.86 -2.76 -14.87
CA LYS A 101 -16.47 -3.90 -14.17
C LYS A 101 -17.96 -4.09 -14.49
N ALA A 102 -18.69 -3.01 -14.77
CA ALA A 102 -20.10 -3.10 -15.16
C ALA A 102 -20.31 -3.48 -16.63
N ALA A 103 -19.28 -3.28 -17.46
CA ALA A 103 -19.29 -3.62 -18.88
C ALA A 103 -18.74 -5.02 -19.19
N ALA A 104 -18.11 -5.67 -18.20
CA ALA A 104 -17.59 -7.04 -18.26
C ALA A 104 -18.60 -8.02 -17.64
#